data_AF-A0A8J2YQY9-F1
#
_entry.id   AF-A0A8J2YQY9-F1
#
_cell.length_a   1.000
_cell.length_b   1.000
_cell.length_c   1.000
_cell.angle_alpha   90.00
_cell.angle_beta   90.00
_cell.angle_gamma   90.00
#
_symmetry.space_group_name_H-M   'P 1'
#
loop_
_entity.id
_entity.type
_entity.pdbx_description
1 polymer ?
#
loop_
_entity_poly.entity_id
_entity_poly.type
_entity_poly.pdbx_seq_one_letter_code
_entity_poly.pdbx_strand_id
1 'polypeptide(L)'
;MTDRTPQEQLAKEQLAKEQLAKEQLAEAQRIHDDDPWRARDMLLPLPASLAAPDDLAQLARLGVHVLGGLLKRWPEALLICRQAIAAAGAPRPDMLRCLAAAAVLAGDALEAARAEAALASALDAPTADCAAVIRLLVIEQDMGRDKILPWLPVLDDWVARAEAIEGPPDLVRFLAIATNNIASTILDAGPVPAGEPARVLERVARLSFHCWHAVGSWIHHERAHYLMALALNATGQPAAAAEHARHGLALIAANEPEPVDACFHLLALARALKALGDAAGAETALAEAATYPAGFDDYWRAEYDKARAAI
;
A
#
# COMPACT_ATOMS: atom_id res chain seq x y z
N MET A 1 -43.00 -13.84 29.32
CA MET A 1 -41.56 -13.66 29.06
C MET A 1 -41.05 -15.01 28.61
N THR A 2 -40.85 -15.21 27.32
CA THR A 2 -40.32 -16.47 26.78
C THR A 2 -38.82 -16.49 27.02
N ASP A 3 -38.35 -17.41 27.87
CA ASP A 3 -36.93 -17.64 28.08
C ASP A 3 -36.30 -18.11 26.77
N ARG A 4 -35.23 -17.40 26.34
CA ARG A 4 -34.43 -17.81 25.19
C ARG A 4 -33.73 -19.13 25.48
N THR A 5 -33.63 -19.99 24.49
CA THR A 5 -32.94 -21.28 24.62
C THR A 5 -31.43 -21.04 24.87
N PRO A 6 -30.72 -21.98 25.54
CA PRO A 6 -29.26 -21.90 25.68
C PRO A 6 -28.51 -21.73 24.35
N GLN A 7 -29.06 -22.29 23.25
CA GLN A 7 -28.49 -22.14 21.91
C GLN A 7 -28.60 -20.70 21.38
N GLU A 8 -29.74 -20.04 21.61
CA GLU A 8 -29.93 -18.63 21.24
C GLU A 8 -29.03 -17.69 22.05
N GLN A 9 -28.76 -18.03 23.31
CA GLN A 9 -27.82 -17.29 24.15
C GLN A 9 -26.38 -17.44 23.63
N LEU A 10 -25.94 -18.67 23.34
CA LEU A 10 -24.61 -18.94 22.79
C LEU A 10 -24.38 -18.25 21.44
N ALA A 11 -25.35 -18.31 20.53
CA ALA A 11 -25.26 -17.64 19.23
C ALA A 11 -25.15 -16.11 19.38
N LYS A 12 -25.91 -15.53 20.31
CA LYS A 12 -25.83 -14.08 20.61
C LYS A 12 -24.47 -13.69 21.19
N GLU A 13 -23.91 -14.51 22.08
CA GLU A 13 -22.57 -14.29 22.64
C GLU A 13 -21.47 -14.39 21.58
N GLN A 14 -21.57 -15.36 20.66
CA GLN A 14 -20.63 -15.50 19.54
C GLN A 14 -20.68 -14.28 18.61
N LEU A 15 -21.88 -13.83 18.24
CA LEU A 15 -22.04 -12.64 17.40
C LEU A 15 -21.48 -11.38 18.06
N ALA A 16 -21.70 -11.21 19.37
CA ALA A 16 -21.15 -10.08 20.11
C ALA A 16 -19.61 -10.12 20.17
N LYS A 17 -19.01 -11.30 20.32
CA LYS A 17 -17.56 -11.48 20.30
C LYS A 17 -16.97 -11.17 18.93
N GLU A 18 -17.62 -11.62 17.86
CA GLU A 18 -17.17 -11.34 16.49
C GLU A 18 -17.25 -9.84 16.18
N GLN A 19 -18.32 -9.16 16.59
CA GLN A 19 -18.47 -7.72 16.39
C GLN A 19 -17.39 -6.92 17.13
N LEU A 20 -17.10 -7.29 18.38
CA LEU A 20 -16.01 -6.67 19.14
C LEU A 20 -14.64 -6.89 18.47
N ALA A 21 -14.40 -8.08 17.92
CA ALA A 21 -13.17 -8.39 17.19
C ALA A 21 -13.02 -7.54 15.91
N LYS A 22 -14.12 -7.27 15.19
CA LYS A 22 -14.13 -6.38 14.03
C LYS A 22 -13.82 -4.93 14.40
N GLU A 23 -14.42 -4.44 15.48
CA GLU A 23 -14.13 -3.10 16.01
C GLU A 23 -12.67 -2.97 16.44
N GLN A 24 -12.12 -4.00 17.07
CA GLN A 24 -10.71 -4.06 17.45
C GLN A 24 -9.77 -4.10 16.23
N LEU A 25 -10.12 -4.84 15.18
CA LEU A 25 -9.36 -4.85 13.92
C LEU A 25 -9.37 -3.46 13.25
N ALA A 26 -10.54 -2.79 13.23
CA ALA A 26 -10.69 -1.46 12.68
C ALA A 26 -9.90 -0.41 13.47
N GLU A 27 -9.91 -0.48 14.80
CA GLU A 27 -9.09 0.41 15.64
C GLU A 27 -7.59 0.15 15.45
N ALA A 28 -7.17 -1.12 15.36
CA ALA A 28 -5.78 -1.46 15.05
C ALA A 28 -5.37 -0.85 13.70
N GLN A 29 -6.21 -0.97 12.66
CA GLN A 29 -5.99 -0.33 11.36
C GLN A 29 -5.91 1.20 11.46
N ARG A 30 -6.63 1.83 12.39
CA ARG A 30 -6.62 3.29 12.52
C ARG A 30 -5.34 3.80 13.18
N ILE A 31 -4.80 3.09 14.16
CA ILE A 31 -3.67 3.58 14.98
C ILE A 31 -2.31 3.04 14.57
N HIS A 32 -2.25 2.14 13.58
CA HIS A 32 -1.07 1.30 13.37
C HIS A 32 0.22 2.05 13.05
N ASP A 33 0.15 3.19 12.36
CA ASP A 33 1.34 3.99 12.05
C ASP A 33 1.80 4.86 13.23
N ASP A 34 0.84 5.32 14.06
CA ASP A 34 1.10 6.20 15.22
C ASP A 34 1.51 5.43 16.49
N ASP A 35 0.87 4.29 16.74
CA ASP A 35 1.10 3.43 17.92
C ASP A 35 1.12 1.95 17.50
N PRO A 36 2.20 1.51 16.81
CA PRO A 36 2.30 0.14 16.30
C PRO A 36 2.32 -0.91 17.41
N TRP A 37 2.75 -0.57 18.63
CA TRP A 37 2.74 -1.48 19.76
C TRP A 37 1.33 -1.75 20.27
N ARG A 38 0.50 -0.70 20.42
CA ARG A 38 -0.90 -0.88 20.77
C ARG A 38 -1.67 -1.60 19.67
N ALA A 39 -1.40 -1.30 18.39
CA ALA A 39 -1.97 -2.05 17.27
C ALA A 39 -1.60 -3.54 17.34
N ARG A 40 -0.32 -3.88 17.59
CA ARG A 40 0.11 -5.27 17.80
C ARG A 40 -0.69 -5.97 18.90
N ASP A 41 -0.83 -5.35 20.07
CA ASP A 41 -1.54 -5.94 21.20
C ASP A 41 -3.03 -6.20 20.86
N MET A 42 -3.62 -5.34 20.02
CA MET A 42 -4.95 -5.55 19.46
C MET A 42 -5.00 -6.67 18.42
N LEU A 43 -3.97 -6.88 17.60
CA LEU A 43 -4.00 -7.88 16.52
C LEU A 43 -3.84 -9.32 17.02
N LEU A 44 -2.98 -9.54 18.03
CA LEU A 44 -2.62 -10.89 18.50
C LEU A 44 -3.78 -11.82 18.89
N PRO A 45 -4.86 -11.38 19.57
CA PRO A 45 -5.96 -12.27 19.95
C PRO A 45 -6.99 -12.52 18.83
N LEU A 46 -6.95 -11.75 17.73
CA LEU A 46 -7.99 -11.76 16.70
C LEU A 46 -8.14 -13.05 15.88
N PRO A 47 -7.09 -13.86 15.60
CA PRO A 47 -7.26 -15.05 14.77
C PRO A 47 -8.27 -16.06 15.33
N ALA A 48 -8.47 -16.10 16.65
CA ALA A 48 -9.44 -16.99 17.30
C ALA A 48 -10.87 -16.42 17.35
N SER A 49 -11.05 -15.14 17.03
CA SER A 49 -12.32 -14.41 17.20
C SER A 49 -12.94 -13.94 15.89
N LEU A 50 -12.15 -13.83 14.83
CA LEU A 50 -12.60 -13.51 13.48
C LEU A 50 -12.99 -14.77 12.71
N ALA A 51 -14.07 -14.69 11.94
CA ALA A 51 -14.55 -15.78 11.10
C ALA A 51 -14.65 -15.39 9.61
N ALA A 52 -14.90 -14.10 9.31
CA ALA A 52 -15.08 -13.67 7.94
C ALA A 52 -13.74 -13.69 7.16
N PRO A 53 -13.70 -14.25 5.95
CA PRO A 53 -12.48 -14.29 5.13
C PRO A 53 -11.90 -12.91 4.80
N ASP A 54 -12.72 -11.85 4.73
CA ASP A 54 -12.25 -10.47 4.53
C ASP A 54 -11.49 -9.93 5.74
N ASP A 55 -12.02 -10.14 6.94
CA ASP A 55 -11.38 -9.71 8.18
C ASP A 55 -10.08 -10.48 8.43
N LEU A 56 -10.07 -11.79 8.17
CA LEU A 56 -8.87 -12.63 8.30
C LEU A 56 -7.78 -12.24 7.28
N ALA A 57 -8.17 -11.88 6.07
CA ALA A 57 -7.25 -11.36 5.06
C ALA A 57 -6.68 -9.99 5.46
N GLN A 58 -7.51 -9.10 6.00
CA GLN A 58 -7.05 -7.83 6.55
C GLN A 58 -6.10 -8.02 7.74
N LEU A 59 -6.42 -8.94 8.66
CA LEU A 59 -5.55 -9.33 9.77
C LEU A 59 -4.18 -9.83 9.27
N ALA A 60 -4.13 -10.66 8.23
CA ALA A 60 -2.87 -11.12 7.66
C ALA A 60 -2.03 -9.95 7.07
N ARG A 61 -2.68 -9.02 6.36
CA ARG A 61 -2.01 -7.82 5.81
C ARG A 61 -1.48 -6.90 6.90
N LEU A 62 -2.30 -6.57 7.90
CA LEU A 62 -1.88 -5.79 9.06
C LEU A 62 -0.81 -6.51 9.88
N GLY A 63 -0.88 -7.84 9.97
CA GLY A 63 0.12 -8.66 10.64
C GLY A 63 1.51 -8.48 10.03
N VAL A 64 1.60 -8.55 8.69
CA VAL A 64 2.83 -8.29 7.94
C VAL A 64 3.30 -6.84 8.12
N HIS A 65 2.41 -5.87 7.94
CA HIS A 65 2.77 -4.44 8.02
C HIS A 65 3.20 -4.02 9.42
N VAL A 66 2.40 -4.29 10.44
CA VAL A 66 2.64 -3.83 11.81
C VAL A 66 3.72 -4.66 12.49
N LEU A 67 3.51 -5.97 12.62
CA LEU A 67 4.46 -6.80 13.36
C LEU A 67 5.75 -6.97 12.57
N GLY A 68 5.66 -7.17 11.26
CA GLY A 68 6.81 -7.33 10.38
C GLY A 68 7.46 -6.01 10.01
N GLY A 69 6.77 -5.17 9.23
CA GLY A 69 7.28 -3.91 8.68
C GLY A 69 7.71 -2.91 9.76
N LEU A 70 6.81 -2.53 10.67
CA LEU A 70 7.07 -1.49 11.66
C LEU A 70 7.88 -2.02 12.87
N LEU A 71 7.52 -3.18 13.42
CA LEU A 71 8.14 -3.70 14.65
C LEU A 71 9.30 -4.69 14.42
N LYS A 72 9.55 -5.12 13.17
CA LYS A 72 10.60 -6.09 12.79
C LYS A 72 10.49 -7.44 13.50
N ARG A 73 9.29 -7.86 13.89
CA ARG A 73 8.95 -9.12 14.57
C ARG A 73 8.42 -10.17 13.59
N TRP A 74 9.21 -10.50 12.58
CA TRP A 74 8.86 -11.44 11.51
C TRP A 74 8.33 -12.81 11.97
N PRO A 75 8.88 -13.45 13.03
CA PRO A 75 8.31 -14.68 13.55
C PRO A 75 6.86 -14.54 14.06
N GLU A 76 6.50 -13.39 14.63
CA GLU A 76 5.11 -13.14 15.06
C GLU A 76 4.19 -12.85 13.87
N ALA A 77 4.65 -12.06 12.89
CA ALA A 77 3.89 -11.82 11.65
C ALA A 77 3.57 -13.14 10.94
N LEU A 78 4.56 -14.03 10.82
CA LEU A 78 4.40 -15.37 10.27
C LEU A 78 3.36 -16.19 11.05
N LEU A 79 3.41 -16.15 12.39
CA LEU A 79 2.45 -16.86 13.23
C LEU A 79 1.01 -16.35 12.99
N ILE A 80 0.80 -15.03 12.94
CA ILE A 80 -0.52 -14.44 12.65
C ILE A 80 -1.02 -14.87 11.27
N CYS A 81 -0.19 -14.84 10.23
CA CYS A 81 -0.60 -15.27 8.89
C CYS A 81 -1.03 -16.75 8.87
N ARG A 82 -0.29 -17.63 9.55
CA ARG A 82 -0.64 -19.06 9.68
C ARG A 82 -1.99 -19.23 10.38
N GLN A 83 -2.20 -18.53 11.49
CA GLN A 83 -3.44 -18.62 12.26
C GLN A 83 -4.64 -18.07 11.47
N ALA A 84 -4.47 -16.95 10.75
CA ALA A 84 -5.52 -16.39 9.91
C ALA A 84 -5.93 -17.37 8.79
N ILE A 85 -4.96 -17.99 8.12
CA ILE A 85 -5.21 -19.01 7.09
C ILE A 85 -5.92 -20.24 7.67
N ALA A 86 -5.48 -20.72 8.83
CA ALA A 86 -6.12 -21.84 9.50
C ALA A 86 -7.58 -21.55 9.88
N ALA A 87 -7.87 -20.33 10.36
CA ALA A 87 -9.22 -19.90 10.72
C ALA A 87 -10.14 -19.77 9.50
N ALA A 88 -9.61 -19.36 8.33
CA ALA A 88 -10.39 -19.21 7.12
C ALA A 88 -10.82 -20.55 6.49
N GLY A 89 -10.10 -21.65 6.77
CA GLY A 89 -10.33 -22.98 6.19
C GLY A 89 -9.91 -23.12 4.72
N ALA A 90 -10.06 -22.06 3.92
CA ALA A 90 -9.53 -21.95 2.56
C ALA A 90 -8.77 -20.61 2.43
N PRO A 91 -7.46 -20.65 2.13
CA PRO A 91 -6.66 -19.42 2.05
C PRO A 91 -7.01 -18.63 0.79
N ARG A 92 -7.09 -17.30 0.95
CA ARG A 92 -7.17 -16.36 -0.18
C ARG A 92 -5.79 -16.04 -0.75
N PRO A 93 -5.70 -15.63 -2.02
CA PRO A 93 -4.43 -15.25 -2.63
C PRO A 93 -3.64 -14.17 -1.85
N ASP A 94 -4.33 -13.15 -1.32
CA ASP A 94 -3.68 -12.08 -0.57
C ASP A 94 -3.12 -12.53 0.79
N MET A 95 -3.79 -13.49 1.45
CA MET A 95 -3.27 -14.16 2.65
C MET A 95 -2.02 -14.98 2.34
N LEU A 96 -2.02 -15.73 1.24
CA LEU A 96 -0.88 -16.54 0.80
C LEU A 96 0.34 -15.67 0.46
N ARG A 97 0.12 -14.53 -0.20
CA ARG A 97 1.16 -13.53 -0.45
C ARG A 97 1.78 -13.02 0.85
N CYS A 98 0.95 -12.67 1.84
CA CYS A 98 1.41 -12.21 3.15
C CYS A 98 2.20 -13.29 3.88
N LEU A 99 1.69 -14.53 3.89
CA LEU A 99 2.36 -15.69 4.48
C LEU A 99 3.75 -15.91 3.85
N ALA A 100 3.83 -15.89 2.52
CA ALA A 100 5.08 -16.12 1.81
C ALA A 100 6.13 -15.05 2.14
N ALA A 101 5.76 -13.76 2.14
CA ALA A 101 6.69 -12.67 2.49
C ALA A 101 7.12 -12.74 3.96
N ALA A 102 6.19 -12.97 4.89
CA ALA A 102 6.50 -13.16 6.30
C ALA A 102 7.45 -14.34 6.53
N ALA A 103 7.24 -15.45 5.81
CA ALA A 103 8.10 -16.63 5.89
C ALA A 103 9.52 -16.35 5.37
N VAL A 104 9.68 -15.64 4.24
CA VAL A 104 10.99 -15.22 3.74
C VAL A 104 11.73 -14.38 4.78
N LEU A 105 11.07 -13.37 5.32
CA LEU A 105 11.68 -12.43 6.27
C LEU A 105 11.90 -13.03 7.67
N ALA A 106 11.16 -14.09 8.03
CA ALA A 106 11.40 -14.89 9.22
C ALA A 106 12.48 -15.97 9.04
N GLY A 107 13.00 -16.18 7.82
CA GLY A 107 13.99 -17.21 7.50
C GLY A 107 13.42 -18.63 7.34
N ASP A 108 12.09 -18.78 7.18
CA ASP A 108 11.42 -20.06 6.94
C ASP A 108 11.27 -20.33 5.44
N ALA A 109 12.37 -20.74 4.80
CA ALA A 109 12.43 -20.94 3.35
C ALA A 109 11.45 -22.02 2.84
N LEU A 110 11.15 -23.04 3.66
CA LEU A 110 10.22 -24.11 3.29
C LEU A 110 8.78 -23.60 3.28
N GLU A 111 8.37 -22.84 4.30
CA GLU A 111 7.05 -22.22 4.34
C GLU A 111 6.88 -21.21 3.21
N ALA A 112 7.91 -20.40 2.94
CA ALA A 112 7.90 -19.45 1.84
C ALA A 112 7.63 -20.13 0.49
N ALA A 113 8.38 -21.21 0.19
CA ALA A 113 8.19 -21.96 -1.06
C ALA A 113 6.80 -22.62 -1.15
N ARG A 114 6.27 -23.13 -0.03
CA ARG A 114 4.92 -23.72 0.01
C ARG A 114 3.83 -22.68 -0.24
N ALA A 115 3.93 -21.53 0.42
CA ALA A 115 2.97 -20.43 0.27
C ALA A 115 3.02 -19.84 -1.14
N GLU A 116 4.21 -19.71 -1.75
CA GLU A 116 4.39 -19.28 -3.14
C GLU A 116 3.75 -20.26 -4.13
N ALA A 117 3.96 -21.57 -3.97
CA ALA A 117 3.32 -22.59 -4.81
C ALA A 117 1.79 -22.61 -4.63
N ALA A 118 1.30 -22.44 -3.40
CA ALA A 118 -0.13 -22.33 -3.12
C ALA A 118 -0.75 -21.08 -3.76
N LEU A 119 -0.05 -19.93 -3.72
CA LEU A 119 -0.47 -18.70 -4.38
C LEU A 119 -0.59 -18.89 -5.90
N ALA A 120 0.43 -19.49 -6.52
CA ALA A 120 0.43 -19.80 -7.95
C ALA A 120 -0.76 -20.69 -8.33
N SER A 121 -1.03 -21.74 -7.55
CA SER A 121 -2.19 -22.61 -7.76
C SER A 121 -3.52 -21.89 -7.55
N ALA A 122 -3.63 -21.01 -6.56
CA ALA A 122 -4.87 -20.29 -6.26
C ALA A 122 -5.22 -19.24 -7.33
N LEU A 123 -4.22 -18.71 -8.02
CA LEU A 123 -4.37 -17.71 -9.07
C LEU A 123 -4.37 -18.28 -10.49
N ASP A 124 -4.08 -19.58 -10.65
CA ASP A 124 -3.78 -20.18 -11.96
C ASP A 124 -2.69 -19.39 -12.72
N ALA A 125 -1.61 -19.05 -12.00
CA ALA A 125 -0.52 -18.21 -12.49
C ALA A 125 0.83 -18.94 -12.44
N PRO A 126 1.80 -18.59 -13.30
CA PRO A 126 3.15 -19.14 -13.21
C PRO A 126 3.79 -18.85 -11.85
N THR A 127 4.41 -19.86 -11.22
CA THR A 127 5.14 -19.69 -9.95
C THR A 127 6.19 -18.58 -10.03
N ALA A 128 6.82 -18.46 -11.19
CA ALA A 128 7.77 -17.42 -11.57
C ALA A 128 7.25 -15.98 -11.37
N ASP A 129 5.95 -15.75 -11.55
CA ASP A 129 5.31 -14.43 -11.50
C ASP A 129 4.84 -14.14 -10.07
N CYS A 130 4.30 -15.15 -9.39
CA CYS A 130 4.02 -15.09 -7.96
C CYS A 130 5.28 -14.81 -7.13
N ALA A 131 6.41 -15.41 -7.51
CA ALA A 131 7.71 -15.13 -6.91
C ALA A 131 8.08 -13.65 -7.03
N ALA A 132 7.88 -13.03 -8.19
CA ALA A 132 8.19 -11.61 -8.39
C ALA A 132 7.34 -10.71 -7.47
N VAL A 133 6.04 -10.98 -7.36
CA VAL A 133 5.15 -10.28 -6.41
C VAL A 133 5.63 -10.42 -4.97
N ILE A 134 6.01 -11.63 -4.55
CA ILE A 134 6.49 -11.88 -3.18
C ILE A 134 7.82 -11.15 -2.94
N ARG A 135 8.73 -11.15 -3.90
CA ARG A 135 10.04 -10.46 -3.76
C ARG A 135 9.86 -8.94 -3.68
N LEU A 136 8.96 -8.36 -4.47
CA LEU A 136 8.62 -6.94 -4.35
C LEU A 136 7.99 -6.63 -2.98
N LEU A 137 7.07 -7.46 -2.47
CA LEU A 137 6.54 -7.27 -1.11
C LEU A 137 7.65 -7.41 -0.03
N VAL A 138 8.60 -8.33 -0.20
CA VAL A 138 9.73 -8.46 0.74
C VAL A 138 10.59 -7.20 0.73
N ILE A 139 10.88 -6.64 -0.45
CA ILE A 139 11.60 -5.37 -0.59
C ILE A 139 10.80 -4.25 0.09
N GLU A 140 9.52 -4.09 -0.25
CA GLU A 140 8.62 -3.10 0.36
C GLU A 140 8.71 -3.10 1.89
N GLN A 141 8.71 -4.28 2.51
CA GLN A 141 8.64 -4.43 3.96
C GLN A 141 9.99 -4.30 4.68
N ASP A 142 11.11 -4.62 4.01
CA ASP A 142 12.45 -4.44 4.59
C ASP A 142 13.12 -3.12 4.20
N MET A 143 12.65 -2.45 3.15
CA MET A 143 13.21 -1.19 2.66
C MET A 143 12.87 -0.04 3.62
N GLY A 144 13.74 0.13 4.63
CA GLY A 144 13.80 1.34 5.44
C GLY A 144 14.61 2.44 4.77
N ARG A 145 14.49 3.68 5.27
CA ARG A 145 15.22 4.86 4.78
C ARG A 145 16.74 4.63 4.67
N ASP A 146 17.31 3.89 5.61
CA ASP A 146 18.74 3.54 5.69
C ASP A 146 19.15 2.41 4.73
N LYS A 147 18.19 1.69 4.16
CA LYS A 147 18.41 0.51 3.31
C LYS A 147 18.02 0.70 1.84
N ILE A 148 17.51 1.87 1.44
CA ILE A 148 17.08 2.10 0.05
C ILE A 148 18.20 1.82 -0.93
N LEU A 149 19.39 2.44 -0.74
CA LEU A 149 20.50 2.31 -1.68
C LEU A 149 20.94 0.84 -1.91
N PRO A 150 21.15 0.02 -0.86
CA PRO A 150 21.40 -1.41 -1.03
C PRO A 150 20.32 -2.18 -1.81
N TRP A 151 19.05 -1.76 -1.70
CA TRP A 151 17.94 -2.44 -2.36
C TRP A 151 17.78 -2.08 -3.84
N LEU A 152 18.30 -0.93 -4.30
CA LEU A 152 18.04 -0.43 -5.66
C LEU A 152 18.39 -1.41 -6.79
N PRO A 153 19.56 -2.09 -6.82
CA PRO A 153 19.88 -3.00 -7.92
C PRO A 153 18.93 -4.19 -7.96
N VAL A 154 18.63 -4.77 -6.79
CA VAL A 154 17.74 -5.92 -6.65
C VAL A 154 16.31 -5.53 -7.01
N LEU A 155 15.88 -4.34 -6.60
CA LEU A 155 14.57 -3.79 -6.96
C LEU A 155 14.43 -3.62 -8.48
N ASP A 156 15.44 -3.07 -9.15
CA ASP A 156 15.40 -2.88 -10.60
C ASP A 156 15.26 -4.21 -11.35
N ASP A 157 15.98 -5.26 -10.92
CA ASP A 157 15.88 -6.59 -11.50
C ASP A 157 14.47 -7.18 -11.36
N TRP A 158 13.86 -7.06 -10.17
CA TRP A 158 12.50 -7.58 -9.93
C TRP A 158 11.42 -6.76 -10.63
N VAL A 159 11.59 -5.45 -10.73
CA VAL A 159 10.69 -4.58 -11.53
C VAL A 159 10.80 -4.93 -13.01
N ALA A 160 12.01 -5.13 -13.54
CA ALA A 160 12.21 -5.54 -14.92
C ALA A 160 11.51 -6.85 -15.27
N ARG A 161 11.56 -7.81 -14.34
CA ARG A 161 10.80 -9.06 -14.49
C ARG A 161 9.30 -8.83 -14.42
N ALA A 162 8.85 -8.00 -13.49
CA ALA A 162 7.42 -7.74 -13.27
C ALA A 162 6.74 -7.00 -14.43
N GLU A 163 7.48 -6.19 -15.19
CA GLU A 163 6.99 -5.51 -16.39
C GLU A 163 6.51 -6.48 -17.49
N ALA A 164 6.98 -7.74 -17.49
CA ALA A 164 6.58 -8.76 -18.46
C ALA A 164 5.37 -9.60 -18.00
N ILE A 165 4.79 -9.34 -16.83
CA ILE A 165 3.72 -10.16 -16.25
C ILE A 165 2.36 -9.71 -16.79
N GLU A 166 1.74 -10.56 -17.60
CA GLU A 166 0.34 -10.48 -18.03
C GLU A 166 -0.50 -11.48 -17.22
N GLY A 167 -0.58 -11.24 -15.91
CA GLY A 167 -1.20 -12.16 -14.95
C GLY A 167 -2.71 -11.94 -14.73
N PRO A 168 -3.35 -12.79 -13.91
CA PRO A 168 -4.73 -12.58 -13.48
C PRO A 168 -4.87 -11.26 -12.70
N PRO A 169 -6.07 -10.64 -12.65
CA PRO A 169 -6.27 -9.31 -12.07
C PRO A 169 -5.74 -9.15 -10.64
N ASP A 170 -5.87 -10.18 -9.80
CA ASP A 170 -5.36 -10.15 -8.42
C ASP A 170 -3.83 -10.09 -8.36
N LEU A 171 -3.14 -10.79 -9.26
CA LEU A 171 -1.68 -10.75 -9.34
C LEU A 171 -1.18 -9.36 -9.75
N VAL A 172 -1.81 -8.79 -10.78
CA VAL A 172 -1.50 -7.43 -11.25
C VAL A 172 -1.83 -6.39 -10.16
N ARG A 173 -2.92 -6.59 -9.40
CA ARG A 173 -3.24 -5.73 -8.25
C ARG A 173 -2.16 -5.79 -7.18
N PHE A 174 -1.61 -6.98 -6.90
CA PHE A 174 -0.52 -7.11 -5.93
C PHE A 174 0.76 -6.40 -6.38
N LEU A 175 1.08 -6.42 -7.68
CA LEU A 175 2.17 -5.62 -8.25
C LEU A 175 1.92 -4.12 -8.07
N ALA A 176 0.70 -3.66 -8.36
CA ALA A 176 0.32 -2.25 -8.21
C ALA A 176 0.50 -1.75 -6.78
N ILE A 177 0.02 -2.52 -5.79
CA ILE A 177 0.17 -2.18 -4.37
C ILE A 177 1.65 -2.11 -3.98
N ALA A 178 2.43 -3.15 -4.27
CA ALA A 178 3.82 -3.23 -3.83
C ALA A 178 4.67 -2.11 -4.45
N THR A 179 4.53 -1.89 -5.76
CA THR A 179 5.30 -0.85 -6.47
C THR A 179 4.88 0.55 -6.06
N ASN A 180 3.60 0.80 -5.80
CA ASN A 180 3.13 2.07 -5.23
C ASN A 180 3.82 2.38 -3.88
N ASN A 181 3.82 1.41 -2.97
CA ASN A 181 4.36 1.57 -1.63
C ASN A 181 5.90 1.72 -1.65
N ILE A 182 6.58 0.97 -2.52
CA ILE A 182 8.03 1.09 -2.74
C ILE A 182 8.38 2.50 -3.26
N ALA A 183 7.69 2.98 -4.30
CA ALA A 183 7.96 4.31 -4.85
C ALA A 183 7.69 5.42 -3.81
N SER A 184 6.60 5.30 -3.03
CA SER A 184 6.28 6.23 -1.94
C SER A 184 7.38 6.23 -0.87
N THR A 185 7.86 5.05 -0.46
CA THR A 185 8.97 4.91 0.50
C THR A 185 10.26 5.58 0.01
N ILE A 186 10.58 5.45 -1.28
CA ILE A 186 11.75 6.13 -1.88
C ILE A 186 11.57 7.66 -1.85
N LEU A 187 10.37 8.16 -2.17
CA LEU A 187 10.04 9.59 -2.14
C LEU A 187 10.10 10.16 -0.71
N ASP A 188 9.59 9.43 0.27
CA ASP A 188 9.54 9.84 1.68
C ASP A 188 10.92 9.88 2.34
N ALA A 189 11.89 9.13 1.81
CA ALA A 189 13.26 9.16 2.30
C ALA A 189 13.97 10.52 2.07
N GLY A 190 13.47 11.32 1.13
CA GLY A 190 13.93 12.66 0.82
C GLY A 190 14.34 12.85 -0.64
N PRO A 191 15.20 13.85 -0.93
CA PRO A 191 15.67 14.12 -2.29
C PRO A 191 16.31 12.89 -2.94
N VAL A 192 15.87 12.55 -4.14
CA VAL A 192 16.32 11.38 -4.89
C VAL A 192 17.56 11.75 -5.70
N PRO A 193 18.72 11.10 -5.47
CA PRO A 193 19.91 11.39 -6.26
C PRO A 193 19.72 11.06 -7.75
N ALA A 194 20.36 11.84 -8.62
CA ALA A 194 20.42 11.55 -10.04
C ALA A 194 21.11 10.20 -10.32
N GLY A 195 20.88 9.64 -11.52
CA GLY A 195 21.46 8.37 -11.94
C GLY A 195 20.55 7.18 -11.59
N GLU A 196 21.14 6.14 -11.00
CA GLU A 196 20.42 4.88 -10.70
C GLU A 196 19.20 5.07 -9.80
N PRO A 197 19.24 5.80 -8.66
CA PRO A 197 18.06 5.94 -7.80
C PRO A 197 16.87 6.61 -8.52
N ALA A 198 17.12 7.68 -9.27
CA ALA A 198 16.11 8.35 -10.07
C ALA A 198 15.50 7.43 -11.14
N ARG A 199 16.34 6.69 -11.88
CA ARG A 199 15.86 5.75 -12.91
C ARG A 199 14.99 4.64 -12.31
N VAL A 200 15.42 4.06 -11.19
CA VAL A 200 14.68 2.97 -10.52
C VAL A 200 13.36 3.48 -9.97
N LEU A 201 13.33 4.65 -9.32
CA LEU A 201 12.09 5.28 -8.85
C LEU A 201 11.09 5.48 -10.00
N GLU A 202 11.53 6.07 -11.11
CA GLU A 202 10.65 6.30 -12.26
C GLU A 202 10.10 4.98 -12.82
N ARG A 203 10.94 3.94 -12.91
CA ARG A 203 10.52 2.63 -13.40
C ARG A 203 9.49 1.97 -12.47
N VAL A 204 9.71 2.01 -11.16
CA VAL A 204 8.78 1.48 -10.16
C VAL A 204 7.44 2.23 -10.22
N ALA A 205 7.46 3.57 -10.28
CA ALA A 205 6.25 4.39 -10.38
C ALA A 205 5.48 4.09 -11.68
N ARG A 206 6.18 3.89 -12.80
CA ARG A 206 5.56 3.54 -14.08
C ARG A 206 4.91 2.16 -14.06
N LEU A 207 5.54 1.17 -13.42
CA LEU A 207 4.94 -0.15 -13.24
C LEU A 207 3.66 -0.06 -12.39
N SER A 208 3.70 0.67 -11.27
CA SER A 208 2.50 0.97 -10.45
C SER A 208 1.39 1.59 -11.31
N PHE A 209 1.74 2.59 -12.13
CA PHE A 209 0.82 3.26 -13.02
C PHE A 209 0.15 2.30 -14.00
N HIS A 210 0.93 1.49 -14.73
CA HIS A 210 0.37 0.51 -15.66
C HIS A 210 -0.51 -0.53 -14.97
N CYS A 211 -0.07 -1.07 -13.83
CA CYS A 211 -0.84 -2.07 -13.10
C CYS A 211 -2.16 -1.49 -12.56
N TRP A 212 -2.16 -0.27 -11.98
CA TRP A 212 -3.39 0.35 -11.53
C TRP A 212 -4.37 0.63 -12.66
N HIS A 213 -3.89 1.07 -13.82
CA HIS A 213 -4.74 1.26 -15.00
C HIS A 213 -5.35 -0.05 -15.53
N ALA A 214 -4.71 -1.19 -15.28
CA ALA A 214 -5.21 -2.49 -15.72
C ALA A 214 -6.30 -3.06 -14.81
N VAL A 215 -6.25 -2.83 -13.49
CA VAL A 215 -7.11 -3.53 -12.52
C VAL A 215 -7.80 -2.64 -11.48
N GLY A 216 -7.51 -1.34 -11.52
CA GLY A 216 -7.99 -0.35 -10.58
C GLY A 216 -9.33 0.26 -10.98
N SER A 217 -9.83 1.11 -10.08
CA SER A 217 -10.92 2.05 -10.35
C SER A 217 -10.36 3.43 -10.67
N TRP A 218 -11.21 4.40 -10.97
CA TRP A 218 -10.80 5.78 -11.23
C TRP A 218 -9.96 6.39 -10.09
N ILE A 219 -10.25 6.04 -8.82
CA ILE A 219 -9.46 6.45 -7.65
C ILE A 219 -8.01 5.93 -7.77
N HIS A 220 -7.85 4.66 -8.18
CA HIS A 220 -6.52 4.09 -8.35
C HIS A 220 -5.77 4.74 -9.53
N HIS A 221 -6.49 5.12 -10.58
CA HIS A 221 -5.91 5.80 -11.74
C HIS A 221 -5.42 7.21 -11.37
N GLU A 222 -6.20 7.99 -10.63
CA GLU A 222 -5.76 9.32 -10.20
C GLU A 222 -4.57 9.23 -9.24
N ARG A 223 -4.55 8.27 -8.30
CA ARG A 223 -3.39 8.05 -7.40
C ARG A 223 -2.16 7.62 -8.16
N ALA A 224 -2.32 6.80 -9.20
CA ALA A 224 -1.23 6.45 -10.09
C ALA A 224 -0.67 7.67 -10.84
N HIS A 225 -1.54 8.57 -11.32
CA HIS A 225 -1.12 9.86 -11.88
C HIS A 225 -0.40 10.73 -10.85
N TYR A 226 -0.87 10.76 -9.61
CA TYR A 226 -0.23 11.51 -8.53
C TYR A 226 1.18 11.00 -8.25
N LEU A 227 1.33 9.69 -8.07
CA LEU A 227 2.62 9.05 -7.84
C LEU A 227 3.61 9.31 -9.00
N MET A 228 3.13 9.24 -10.25
CA MET A 228 3.94 9.60 -11.41
C MET A 228 4.37 11.06 -11.37
N ALA A 229 3.46 11.99 -11.05
CA ALA A 229 3.81 13.41 -10.91
C ALA A 229 4.86 13.65 -9.83
N LEU A 230 4.76 12.97 -8.69
CA LEU A 230 5.77 13.04 -7.62
C LEU A 230 7.13 12.50 -8.07
N ALA A 231 7.17 11.31 -8.66
CA ALA A 231 8.39 10.68 -9.14
C ALA A 231 9.06 11.52 -10.24
N LEU A 232 8.30 12.02 -11.21
CA LEU A 232 8.81 12.87 -12.28
C LEU A 232 9.33 14.22 -11.76
N ASN A 233 8.66 14.83 -10.78
CA ASN A 233 9.19 16.01 -10.09
C ASN A 233 10.50 15.72 -9.33
N ALA A 234 10.57 14.58 -8.64
CA ALA A 234 11.76 14.18 -7.88
C ALA A 234 12.97 13.85 -8.78
N THR A 235 12.71 13.40 -10.01
CA THR A 235 13.73 12.99 -10.99
C THR A 235 14.06 14.07 -12.03
N GLY A 236 13.45 15.26 -11.93
CA GLY A 236 13.76 16.41 -12.80
C GLY A 236 13.08 16.39 -14.16
N GLN A 237 11.87 15.83 -14.26
CA GLN A 237 11.05 15.79 -15.48
C GLN A 237 9.75 16.62 -15.33
N PRO A 238 9.85 17.95 -15.16
CA PRO A 238 8.72 18.76 -14.73
C PRO A 238 7.61 18.88 -15.78
N ALA A 239 7.92 18.81 -17.08
CA ALA A 239 6.88 18.83 -18.13
C ALA A 239 5.92 17.63 -18.02
N ALA A 240 6.49 16.42 -17.91
CA ALA A 240 5.71 15.19 -17.75
C ALA A 240 5.00 15.16 -16.38
N ALA A 241 5.64 15.66 -15.31
CA ALA A 241 5.01 15.77 -14.00
C ALA A 241 3.75 16.65 -14.04
N ALA A 242 3.82 17.80 -14.71
CA ALA A 242 2.67 18.70 -14.87
C ALA A 242 1.54 18.05 -15.68
N GLU A 243 1.86 17.25 -16.70
CA GLU A 243 0.86 16.50 -17.47
C GLU A 243 0.13 15.46 -16.60
N HIS A 244 0.88 14.64 -15.85
CA HIS A 244 0.28 13.64 -14.96
C HIS A 244 -0.60 14.29 -13.87
N ALA A 245 -0.14 15.38 -13.25
CA ALA A 245 -0.93 16.10 -12.24
C ALA A 245 -2.26 16.65 -12.82
N ARG A 246 -2.23 17.21 -14.04
CA ARG A 246 -3.44 17.67 -14.73
C ARG A 246 -4.39 16.53 -15.07
N HIS A 247 -3.87 15.38 -15.51
CA HIS A 247 -4.70 14.20 -15.76
C HIS A 247 -5.38 13.68 -14.49
N GLY A 248 -4.67 13.65 -13.36
CA GLY A 248 -5.26 13.32 -12.06
C GLY A 248 -6.39 14.28 -11.66
N LEU A 249 -6.17 15.59 -11.78
CA LEU A 249 -7.21 16.60 -11.53
C LEU A 249 -8.42 16.43 -12.45
N ALA A 250 -8.19 16.13 -13.74
CA ALA A 250 -9.27 15.88 -14.68
C ALA A 250 -10.07 14.62 -14.33
N LEU A 251 -9.42 13.57 -13.84
CA LEU A 251 -10.09 12.36 -13.36
C LEU A 251 -10.97 12.65 -12.14
N ILE A 252 -10.46 13.40 -11.15
CA ILE A 252 -11.24 13.79 -9.98
C ILE A 252 -12.45 14.64 -10.39
N ALA A 253 -12.25 15.64 -11.26
CA ALA A 253 -13.32 16.51 -11.73
C ALA A 253 -14.41 15.78 -12.53
N ALA A 254 -14.06 14.69 -13.22
CA ALA A 254 -15.00 13.88 -13.99
C ALA A 254 -15.78 12.85 -13.15
N ASN A 255 -15.40 12.62 -11.90
CA ASN A 255 -16.00 11.63 -11.01
C ASN A 255 -16.55 12.31 -9.75
N GLU A 256 -16.15 11.84 -8.56
CA GLU A 256 -16.60 12.36 -7.27
C GLU A 256 -15.54 13.29 -6.66
N PRO A 257 -15.94 14.32 -5.91
CA PRO A 257 -14.99 15.22 -5.27
C PRO A 257 -14.11 14.47 -4.26
N GLU A 258 -12.79 14.52 -4.46
CA GLU A 258 -11.76 14.08 -3.50
C GLU A 258 -10.90 15.30 -3.12
N PRO A 259 -11.32 16.10 -2.11
CA PRO A 259 -10.69 17.38 -1.81
C PRO A 259 -9.21 17.28 -1.40
N VAL A 260 -8.86 16.21 -0.68
CA VAL A 260 -7.49 15.93 -0.27
C VAL A 260 -6.64 15.65 -1.52
N ASP A 261 -7.05 14.68 -2.34
CA ASP A 261 -6.30 14.27 -3.52
C ASP A 261 -6.15 15.42 -4.53
N ALA A 262 -7.21 16.20 -4.77
CA ALA A 262 -7.16 17.38 -5.64
C ALA A 262 -6.14 18.43 -5.15
N CYS A 263 -6.09 18.70 -3.85
CA CYS A 263 -5.11 19.61 -3.26
C CYS A 263 -3.67 19.15 -3.52
N PHE A 264 -3.38 17.86 -3.31
CA PHE A 264 -2.04 17.32 -3.49
C PHE A 264 -1.61 17.25 -4.97
N HIS A 265 -2.53 16.99 -5.90
CA HIS A 265 -2.25 17.14 -7.34
C HIS A 265 -1.91 18.59 -7.71
N LEU A 266 -2.62 19.58 -7.16
CA LEU A 266 -2.32 21.00 -7.39
C LEU A 266 -0.94 21.39 -6.84
N LEU A 267 -0.55 20.87 -5.67
CA LEU A 267 0.79 21.07 -5.12
C LEU A 267 1.88 20.45 -6.02
N ALA A 268 1.66 19.22 -6.52
CA ALA A 268 2.57 18.57 -7.46
C ALA A 268 2.67 19.36 -8.80
N LEU A 269 1.54 19.89 -9.29
CA LEU A 269 1.49 20.74 -10.48
C LEU A 269 2.25 22.05 -10.28
N ALA A 270 2.04 22.73 -9.15
CA ALA A 270 2.73 23.97 -8.83
C ALA A 270 4.26 23.79 -8.81
N ARG A 271 4.75 22.70 -8.19
CA ARG A 271 6.16 22.32 -8.20
C ARG A 271 6.70 22.16 -9.63
N ALA A 272 5.97 21.44 -10.47
CA ALA A 272 6.34 21.20 -11.85
C ALA A 272 6.38 22.50 -12.66
N LEU A 273 5.37 23.36 -12.53
CA LEU A 273 5.29 24.65 -13.22
C LEU A 273 6.41 25.60 -12.80
N LYS A 274 6.75 25.66 -11.50
CA LYS A 274 7.88 26.44 -10.99
C LYS A 274 9.19 25.98 -11.63
N ALA A 275 9.42 24.66 -11.73
CA ALA A 275 10.61 24.10 -12.37
C ALA A 275 10.67 24.35 -13.89
N LEU A 276 9.53 24.58 -14.55
CA LEU A 276 9.45 25.01 -15.96
C LEU A 276 9.65 26.52 -16.16
N GLY A 277 9.72 27.30 -15.07
CA GLY A 277 9.79 28.76 -15.13
C GLY A 277 8.42 29.45 -15.32
N ASP A 278 7.31 28.71 -15.23
CA ASP A 278 5.95 29.27 -15.28
C ASP A 278 5.50 29.70 -13.87
N ALA A 279 6.03 30.83 -13.41
CA ALA A 279 5.74 31.37 -12.07
C ALA A 279 4.25 31.69 -11.87
N ALA A 280 3.58 32.25 -12.88
CA ALA A 280 2.17 32.61 -12.81
C ALA A 280 1.26 31.37 -12.73
N GLY A 281 1.57 30.33 -13.50
CA GLY A 281 0.87 29.05 -13.41
C GLY A 281 1.08 28.38 -12.05
N ALA A 282 2.31 28.41 -11.52
CA ALA A 282 2.60 27.87 -10.19
C ALA A 282 1.83 28.61 -9.08
N GLU A 283 1.80 29.94 -9.10
CA GLU A 283 1.02 30.75 -8.16
C GLU A 283 -0.48 30.45 -8.23
N THR A 284 -1.02 30.26 -9.44
CA THR A 284 -2.44 29.91 -9.64
C THR A 284 -2.77 28.56 -9.02
N ALA A 285 -1.96 27.53 -9.29
CA ALA A 285 -2.14 26.20 -8.70
C ALA A 285 -2.01 26.21 -7.16
N LEU A 286 -1.07 26.99 -6.61
CA LEU A 286 -0.94 27.18 -5.15
C LEU A 286 -2.15 27.88 -4.53
N ALA A 287 -2.67 28.92 -5.20
CA ALA A 287 -3.84 29.65 -4.73
C ALA A 287 -5.08 28.74 -4.68
N GLU A 288 -5.26 27.90 -5.70
CA GLU A 288 -6.33 26.89 -5.74
C GLU A 288 -6.15 25.83 -4.64
N ALA A 289 -4.93 25.28 -4.49
CA ALA A 289 -4.61 24.30 -3.45
C ALA A 289 -4.89 24.84 -2.04
N ALA A 290 -4.68 26.15 -1.80
CA ALA A 290 -4.89 26.80 -0.51
C ALA A 290 -6.37 26.92 -0.10
N THR A 291 -7.32 26.60 -0.97
CA THR A 291 -8.76 26.62 -0.64
C THR A 291 -9.22 25.36 0.12
N TYR A 292 -8.47 24.26 0.02
CA TYR A 292 -8.82 22.95 0.58
C TYR A 292 -8.56 22.76 2.08
N PRO A 293 -7.44 23.23 2.67
CA PRO A 293 -7.06 22.86 4.03
C PRO A 293 -8.05 23.24 5.13
N ALA A 294 -9.03 24.11 4.86
CA ALA A 294 -10.09 24.42 5.83
C ALA A 294 -10.93 23.18 6.23
N GLY A 295 -11.02 22.17 5.36
CA GLY A 295 -11.74 20.92 5.62
C GLY A 295 -10.87 19.76 6.09
N PHE A 296 -9.55 19.95 6.22
CA PHE A 296 -8.63 18.88 6.62
C PHE A 296 -8.59 18.70 8.13
N ASP A 297 -8.43 17.45 8.57
CA ASP A 297 -8.03 17.11 9.93
C ASP A 297 -6.56 17.49 10.19
N ASP A 298 -6.09 17.25 11.41
CA ASP A 298 -4.74 17.61 11.82
C ASP A 298 -3.65 16.88 11.01
N TYR A 299 -3.93 15.64 10.60
CA TYR A 299 -3.00 14.83 9.81
C TYR A 299 -2.80 15.44 8.41
N TRP A 300 -3.90 15.64 7.68
CA TRP A 300 -3.83 16.18 6.32
C TRP A 300 -3.37 17.63 6.29
N ARG A 301 -3.63 18.41 7.35
CA ARG A 301 -3.06 19.75 7.50
C ARG A 301 -1.54 19.71 7.62
N ALA A 302 -0.99 18.80 8.43
CA ALA A 302 0.46 18.65 8.57
C ALA A 302 1.13 18.23 7.26
N GLU A 303 0.54 17.27 6.52
CA GLU A 303 1.06 16.85 5.22
C GLU A 303 0.96 17.96 4.16
N TYR A 304 -0.12 18.76 4.17
CA TYR A 304 -0.25 19.93 3.31
C TYR A 304 0.87 20.95 3.57
N ASP A 305 1.11 21.31 4.84
CA ASP A 305 2.13 22.29 5.21
C ASP A 305 3.54 21.82 4.80
N LYS A 306 3.84 20.53 5.00
CA LYS A 306 5.07 19.88 4.58
C LYS A 306 5.24 19.91 3.06
N ALA A 307 4.21 19.51 2.30
CA ALA A 307 4.26 19.50 0.84
C ALA A 307 4.40 20.92 0.26
N ARG A 308 3.68 21.90 0.82
CA ARG A 308 3.76 23.31 0.42
C ARG A 308 5.14 23.91 0.67
N ALA A 309 5.78 23.58 1.80
CA ALA A 309 7.12 24.06 2.13
C ALA A 309 8.21 23.56 1.16
N ALA A 310 7.95 22.48 0.43
CA ALA A 310 8.88 21.87 -0.54
C ALA A 310 8.82 22.48 -1.95
N ILE A 311 7.93 23.46 -2.20
CA ILE A 311 7.71 24.08 -3.52
C ILE A 311 8.54 25.35 -3.68
#